data_AF-A0A138ATX8-F1
#
_entry.id   AF-A0A138ATX8-F1
#
_cell.length_a   1.000
_cell.length_b   1.000
_cell.length_c   1.000
_cell.angle_alpha   90.00
_cell.angle_beta   90.00
_cell.angle_gamma   90.00
#
_symmetry.space_group_name_H-M   'P 1'
#
loop_
_entity.id
_entity.type
_entity.pdbx_description
1 polymer ?
#
loop_
_entity_poly.entity_id
_entity_poly.type
_entity_poly.pdbx_seq_one_letter_code
_entity_poly.pdbx_strand_id
1 'polypeptide(L)'
;MASPKAAKFHANLTRELFVLQAVVAAGPPPDLDELVDEAIERDSGEVSDDITELQRRIKFVRDAHPITRWVDADPDYRDKQSPWTNNH
;
A
#
# COMPACT_ATOMS: atom_id res chain seq x y z
N MET A 1 -4.38 -7.70 -21.25
CA MET A 1 -4.35 -8.39 -19.94
C MET A 1 -2.94 -8.36 -19.41
N ALA A 2 -2.78 -7.97 -18.14
CA ALA A 2 -1.49 -7.87 -17.49
C ALA A 2 -0.92 -9.26 -17.18
N SER A 3 0.40 -9.34 -17.03
CA SER A 3 1.01 -10.59 -16.55
C SER A 3 0.66 -10.82 -15.07
N PRO A 4 0.52 -12.08 -14.60
CA PRO A 4 0.26 -12.37 -13.19
C PRO A 4 1.27 -11.72 -12.23
N LYS A 5 2.53 -11.62 -12.67
CA LYS A 5 3.59 -10.95 -11.91
C LYS A 5 3.37 -9.44 -11.81
N ALA A 6 2.96 -8.79 -12.89
CA ALA A 6 2.68 -7.36 -12.90
C ALA A 6 1.43 -7.03 -12.08
N ALA A 7 0.37 -7.83 -12.21
CA ALA A 7 -0.86 -7.69 -11.43
C ALA A 7 -0.59 -7.82 -9.92
N LYS A 8 0.17 -8.86 -9.52
CA LYS A 8 0.59 -9.03 -8.13
C LYS A 8 1.45 -7.88 -7.64
N PHE A 9 2.33 -7.34 -8.46
CA PHE A 9 3.16 -6.21 -8.06
C PHE A 9 2.34 -4.93 -7.88
N HIS A 10 1.44 -4.64 -8.82
CA HIS A 10 0.48 -3.54 -8.74
C HIS A 10 -0.38 -3.65 -7.46
N ALA A 11 -1.00 -4.81 -7.22
CA ALA A 11 -1.83 -5.06 -6.04
C ALA A 11 -1.09 -4.80 -4.72
N ASN A 12 0.17 -5.23 -4.62
CA ASN A 12 0.99 -4.97 -3.44
C ASN A 12 1.26 -3.46 -3.24
N LEU A 13 1.59 -2.73 -4.30
CA LEU A 13 1.84 -1.29 -4.22
C LEU A 13 0.57 -0.52 -3.86
N THR A 14 -0.58 -0.90 -4.41
CA THR A 14 -1.88 -0.30 -4.07
C THR A 14 -2.17 -0.49 -2.59
N ARG A 15 -1.99 -1.72 -2.08
CA ARG A 15 -2.21 -2.04 -0.67
C ARG A 15 -1.21 -1.32 0.24
N GLU A 16 0.05 -1.24 -0.15
CA GLU A 16 1.09 -0.47 0.57
C GLU A 16 0.75 1.02 0.64
N LEU A 17 0.36 1.63 -0.47
CA LEU A 17 -0.04 3.03 -0.51
C LEU A 17 -1.26 3.27 0.37
N PHE A 18 -2.25 2.36 0.35
CA PHE A 18 -3.39 2.42 1.26
C PHE A 18 -2.93 2.44 2.71
N VAL A 19 -2.05 1.53 3.13
CA VAL A 19 -1.56 1.50 4.53
C VAL A 19 -0.77 2.76 4.88
N LEU A 20 0.07 3.25 3.98
CA LEU A 20 0.85 4.47 4.19
C LEU A 20 -0.04 5.73 4.26
N GLN A 21 -1.16 5.75 3.55
CA GLN A 21 -2.13 6.86 3.58
C GLN A 21 -3.19 6.70 4.66
N ALA A 22 -3.48 5.46 5.08
CA ALA A 22 -4.40 5.09 6.16
C ALA A 22 -3.75 5.39 7.50
N VAL A 23 -3.47 6.66 7.69
CA VAL A 23 -3.05 7.25 8.94
C VAL A 23 -4.33 7.49 9.74
N VAL A 24 -4.66 6.51 10.60
CA VAL A 24 -5.54 6.62 11.78
C VAL A 24 -7.08 6.53 11.57
N ALA A 25 -7.64 6.41 10.36
CA ALA A 25 -9.11 6.34 10.23
C ALA A 25 -9.72 5.47 9.10
N ALA A 26 -8.93 4.92 8.18
CA ALA A 26 -9.47 4.05 7.14
C ALA A 26 -9.44 2.59 7.63
N GLY A 27 -10.49 1.82 7.33
CA GLY A 27 -10.68 0.44 7.76
C GLY A 27 -9.60 -0.55 7.30
N PRO A 28 -9.88 -1.87 7.31
CA PRO A 28 -8.88 -2.86 6.91
C PRO A 28 -8.43 -2.59 5.46
N PRO A 29 -7.15 -2.88 5.14
CA PRO A 29 -6.65 -2.75 3.78
C PRO A 29 -7.45 -3.66 2.83
N PRO A 30 -7.60 -3.24 1.56
CA PRO A 30 -8.29 -4.04 0.55
C PRO A 30 -7.67 -5.43 0.41
N ASP A 31 -8.50 -6.42 0.08
CA ASP A 31 -8.03 -7.79 -0.07
C ASP A 31 -7.00 -7.90 -1.21
N LEU A 32 -5.97 -8.71 -0.99
CA LEU A 32 -4.87 -8.79 -1.94
C LEU A 32 -5.26 -9.61 -3.18
N ASP A 33 -6.01 -10.69 -2.99
CA ASP A 33 -6.36 -11.59 -4.08
C ASP A 33 -7.40 -10.92 -4.99
N GLU A 34 -8.36 -10.18 -4.42
CA GLU A 34 -9.28 -9.33 -5.18
C GLU A 34 -8.53 -8.31 -6.06
N LEU A 35 -7.55 -7.59 -5.49
CA LEU A 35 -6.74 -6.62 -6.24
C LEU A 35 -5.88 -7.28 -7.33
N VAL A 36 -5.44 -8.52 -7.13
CA VAL A 36 -4.69 -9.28 -8.13
C VAL A 36 -5.59 -9.64 -9.29
N ASP A 37 -6.77 -10.18 -9.01
CA ASP A 37 -7.74 -10.59 -10.03
C ASP A 37 -8.18 -9.39 -10.88
N GLU A 38 -8.50 -8.26 -10.24
CA GLU A 38 -8.80 -7.00 -10.93
C GLU A 38 -7.65 -6.56 -11.83
N ALA A 39 -6.41 -6.61 -11.34
CA ALA A 39 -5.24 -6.16 -12.11
C ALA A 39 -4.86 -7.11 -13.25
N ILE A 40 -5.19 -8.41 -13.17
CA ILE A 40 -4.96 -9.39 -14.25
C ILE A 40 -5.82 -9.06 -15.48
N GLU A 41 -7.07 -8.66 -15.26
CA GLU A 41 -8.02 -8.38 -16.34
C GLU A 41 -7.71 -7.07 -17.09
N ARG A 42 -6.93 -6.17 -16.48
CA ARG A 42 -6.55 -4.86 -17.04
C ARG A 42 -5.52 -4.94 -18.14
N ASP A 43 -5.38 -3.85 -18.90
CA ASP A 43 -4.33 -3.75 -19.92
C ASP A 43 -2.93 -3.73 -19.29
N SER A 44 -1.96 -4.38 -19.94
CA SER A 44 -0.60 -4.48 -19.43
C SER A 44 0.15 -3.15 -19.43
N GLY A 45 -0.13 -2.26 -20.40
CA GLY A 45 0.46 -0.93 -20.48
C GLY A 45 -0.06 -0.06 -19.34
N GLU A 46 -1.38 -0.04 -19.14
CA GLU A 46 -2.02 0.69 -18.03
C GLU A 46 -1.50 0.24 -16.66
N VAL A 47 -1.39 -1.08 -16.43
CA VAL A 47 -0.87 -1.60 -15.15
C VAL A 47 0.59 -1.19 -14.94
N SER A 48 1.40 -1.13 -16.00
CA SER A 48 2.80 -0.70 -15.91
C SER A 48 2.93 0.79 -15.59
N ASP A 49 2.07 1.63 -16.17
CA ASP A 49 2.04 3.06 -15.89
C ASP A 49 1.57 3.32 -14.44
N ASP A 50 0.53 2.61 -13.99
CA ASP A 50 0.04 2.69 -12.62
C ASP A 50 1.10 2.26 -11.60
N ILE A 51 1.85 1.17 -11.87
CA ILE A 51 2.97 0.75 -11.02
C ILE A 51 3.98 1.89 -10.85
N THR A 52 4.31 2.58 -11.94
CA THR A 52 5.28 3.68 -11.92
C THR A 52 4.78 4.85 -11.08
N GLU A 53 3.50 5.18 -11.20
CA GLU A 53 2.88 6.27 -10.43
C GLU A 53 2.73 5.90 -8.94
N LEU A 54 2.30 4.68 -8.63
CA LEU A 54 2.20 4.16 -7.26
C LEU A 54 3.55 4.24 -6.55
N GLN A 55 4.64 3.83 -7.21
CA GLN A 55 5.99 3.94 -6.64
C GLN A 55 6.39 5.38 -6.32
N ARG A 56 6.09 6.32 -7.22
CA ARG A 56 6.34 7.76 -6.97
C ARG A 56 5.52 8.26 -5.80
N ARG A 57 4.26 7.87 -5.71
CA ARG A 57 3.37 8.30 -4.63
C ARG A 57 3.78 7.73 -3.28
N ILE A 58 4.12 6.45 -3.22
CA ILE A 58 4.67 5.80 -2.02
C ILE A 58 5.92 6.53 -1.53
N LYS A 59 6.85 6.83 -2.45
CA LYS A 59 8.05 7.59 -2.13
C LYS A 59 7.69 8.98 -1.57
N PHE A 60 6.80 9.71 -2.23
CA PHE A 60 6.36 11.02 -1.77
C PHE A 60 5.77 10.99 -0.36
N VAL A 61 4.90 10.00 -0.08
CA VAL A 61 4.29 9.83 1.26
C VAL A 61 5.37 9.49 2.31
N ARG A 62 6.32 8.62 1.98
CA ARG A 62 7.45 8.28 2.86
C ARG A 62 8.41 9.44 3.09
N ASP A 63 8.64 10.29 2.09
CA ASP A 63 9.50 11.47 2.21
C ASP A 63 8.81 12.56 3.04
N ALA A 64 7.49 12.73 2.91
CA ALA A 64 6.68 13.66 3.71
C ALA A 64 6.50 13.20 5.16
N HIS A 65 6.44 11.89 5.38
CA HIS A 65 6.40 11.25 6.68
C HIS A 65 7.64 10.39 6.83
N PRO A 66 8.82 10.98 7.08
CA PRO A 66 10.03 10.20 7.31
C PRO A 66 9.73 9.30 8.50
N ILE A 67 9.46 8.02 8.23
CA ILE A 67 9.23 7.00 9.26
C ILE A 67 10.59 6.84 9.93
N THR A 68 10.88 7.72 10.88
CA THR A 68 12.05 7.68 11.72
C THR A 68 11.87 6.46 12.61
N ARG A 69 12.38 5.34 12.11
CA ARG A 69 12.76 4.16 12.88
C ARG A 69 11.73 3.79 13.96
N TRP A 70 10.71 3.08 13.51
CA TRP A 70 9.80 2.29 14.33
C TRP A 70 8.83 3.10 15.19
N VAL A 71 7.58 2.66 15.14
CA VAL A 71 6.42 3.07 15.92
C VAL A 71 6.66 3.07 17.45
N ASP A 72 7.84 2.66 17.92
CA ASP A 72 8.25 2.73 19.32
C ASP A 72 8.59 4.14 19.83
N ALA A 73 8.87 5.11 18.95
CA ALA A 73 9.21 6.47 19.38
C ALA A 73 7.98 7.36 19.65
N ASP A 74 6.80 7.02 19.14
CA ASP A 74 5.58 7.83 19.26
C ASP A 74 4.44 7.03 19.95
N PRO A 75 4.29 7.17 21.28
CA PRO A 75 3.29 6.45 22.07
C PRO A 75 1.85 6.72 21.62
N ASP A 76 1.56 7.93 21.15
CA ASP A 76 0.22 8.33 20.72
C ASP A 76 -0.18 7.65 19.40
N TYR A 77 0.79 7.28 18.57
CA TYR A 77 0.56 6.54 17.33
C TYR A 77 0.41 5.03 17.55
N ARG A 78 1.24 4.47 18.44
CA ARG A 78 1.20 3.03 18.78
C ARG A 78 -0.14 2.64 19.40
N ASP A 79 -0.64 3.44 20.32
CA ASP A 79 -1.83 3.10 21.11
C ASP A 79 -3.15 3.41 20.36
N LYS A 80 -3.10 4.15 19.23
CA LYS A 80 -4.24 4.43 18.33
C LYS A 80 -4.32 3.51 17.11
N GLN A 81 -3.34 2.63 16.91
CA GLN A 81 -3.29 1.77 15.73
C GLN A 81 -4.24 0.57 15.83
N SER A 82 -4.85 0.21 14.70
CA SER A 82 -5.74 -0.96 14.63
C SER A 82 -4.96 -2.28 14.76
N PRO A 83 -5.59 -3.38 15.20
CA PRO A 83 -4.91 -4.66 15.42
C PRO A 83 -4.14 -5.20 14.20
N TRP A 84 -4.60 -4.91 12.98
CA TRP A 84 -3.96 -5.35 11.74
C TRP A 84 -2.66 -4.59 11.40
N THR A 85 -2.41 -3.43 12.03
CA THR A 85 -1.13 -2.69 11.95
C THR A 85 -0.09 -3.17 12.98
N ASN A 86 -0.50 -3.95 13.98
CA ASN A 86 0.37 -4.53 15.01
C ASN A 86 0.64 -6.02 14.69
N ASN A 87 1.47 -6.30 13.68
CA ASN A 87 2.03 -7.64 13.50
C ASN A 87 3.43 -7.68 14.13
N HIS A 88 3.47 -8.04 15.41
CA HIS A 88 4.67 -8.53 16.10
C HIS A 88 4.90 -10.01 15.79
#